data_AF-A0A2T2NZB4-F1
#
_entry.id   AF-A0A2T2NZB4-F1
#
_cell.length_a   1.000
_cell.length_b   1.000
_cell.length_c   1.000
_cell.angle_alpha   90.00
_cell.angle_beta   90.00
_cell.angle_gamma   90.00
#
_symmetry.space_group_name_H-M   'P 1'
#
loop_
_entity.id
_entity.type
_entity.pdbx_description
1 polymer ?
#
loop_
_entity_poly.entity_id
_entity_poly.type
_entity_poly.pdbx_seq_one_letter_code
_entity_poly.pdbx_strand_id
1 'polypeptide(L)'
;MATTSIPGDDRMANMDWDAVLTTPSIVQHLVREDGSTLGWLDDLRQQRKVERAQYHRAKQLQPEGLTASFQPRDRVPDCSNWIKKHNSYDGSIRKRKTNTYRPRNMARAPTLAQYQRHSIHLMMRVLNLRTNASPFTLVLDDLNQRAMPLVGELVRRGLSRNVNVVIVAFETTRFHPAVRHIPAYGDSTGDQILQGIEDAMKDFKESLVIVDSLHDLVKVKNVDMGAVFHLVAVKYASTLIGIYHQDMLPAQDVDQPYAPHPLDVFKYMATCVMTCKSFAHVLAAKAAKERSLPEPTHGLLQGAEGVVQCLNANDHRGIVLEAEFRRKSGRPESETYFLRNARATDYNEPLPGMPFGTLKQEFVVLLDQVPTYASPEVIALVNSTEGEVASTFNLGLTEKQKEAREGVVLPYFDAQNPEGGEGGRILYDMGSEDDFDEEEDEI
;
A
#
# COMPACT_ATOMS: atom_id res chain seq x y z
N MET A 1 14.03 -10.09 -58.66
CA MET A 1 13.86 -8.62 -58.51
C MET A 1 13.18 -8.38 -57.17
N ALA A 2 13.81 -7.59 -56.32
CA ALA A 2 13.58 -7.52 -54.89
C ALA A 2 12.22 -6.92 -54.50
N THR A 3 11.47 -7.61 -53.65
CA THR A 3 10.35 -7.05 -52.88
C THR A 3 10.84 -6.78 -51.46
N THR A 4 11.27 -5.54 -51.21
CA THR A 4 11.58 -5.03 -49.87
C THR A 4 10.28 -4.86 -49.07
N SER A 5 10.07 -5.73 -48.09
CA SER A 5 9.07 -5.54 -47.03
C SER A 5 9.53 -4.44 -46.07
N ILE A 6 8.72 -3.40 -45.91
CA ILE A 6 8.93 -2.35 -44.89
C ILE A 6 8.59 -2.96 -43.52
N PRO A 7 9.45 -2.82 -42.49
CA PRO A 7 9.16 -3.31 -41.15
C PRO A 7 8.00 -2.51 -40.54
N GLY A 8 7.00 -3.22 -40.00
CA GLY A 8 5.87 -2.63 -39.30
C GLY A 8 6.35 -1.87 -38.06
N ASP A 9 6.05 -0.58 -38.03
CA ASP A 9 6.33 0.29 -36.89
C ASP A 9 5.23 0.05 -35.83
N ASP A 10 5.53 -0.79 -34.83
CA ASP A 10 4.64 -1.14 -33.70
C ASP A 10 4.14 0.08 -32.89
N ARG A 11 4.65 1.28 -33.19
CA ARG A 11 4.20 2.55 -32.63
C ARG A 11 2.78 2.94 -33.05
N MET A 12 2.29 2.46 -34.19
CA MET A 12 0.97 2.85 -34.73
C MET A 12 -0.19 1.96 -34.26
N ALA A 13 0.08 0.77 -33.73
CA ALA A 13 -0.95 -0.18 -33.32
C ALA A 13 -1.73 0.23 -32.06
N ASN A 14 -1.13 1.11 -31.23
CA ASN A 14 -1.71 1.58 -29.95
C ASN A 14 -2.22 3.04 -30.00
N MET A 15 -2.30 3.65 -31.18
CA MET A 15 -2.86 5.01 -31.33
C MET A 15 -4.38 4.96 -31.45
N ASP A 16 -5.06 5.77 -30.64
CA ASP A 16 -6.49 6.03 -30.78
C ASP A 16 -6.71 6.92 -32.02
N TRP A 17 -6.90 6.28 -33.16
CA TRP A 17 -7.07 6.96 -34.45
C TRP A 17 -8.31 7.86 -34.48
N ASP A 18 -9.30 7.69 -33.60
CA ASP A 18 -10.45 8.60 -33.50
C ASP A 18 -10.08 9.95 -32.89
N ALA A 19 -9.26 9.94 -31.86
CA ALA A 19 -8.70 11.16 -31.28
C ALA A 19 -7.72 11.86 -32.24
N VAL A 20 -7.01 11.08 -33.06
CA VAL A 20 -6.03 11.60 -34.03
C VAL A 20 -6.72 12.22 -35.25
N LEU A 21 -7.76 11.57 -35.79
CA LEU A 21 -8.48 12.04 -36.99
C LEU A 21 -9.48 13.18 -36.70
N THR A 22 -9.79 13.46 -35.44
CA THR A 22 -10.57 14.64 -35.04
C THR A 22 -9.74 15.92 -34.99
N THR A 23 -8.40 15.81 -35.03
CA THR A 23 -7.49 16.96 -35.03
C THR A 23 -7.28 17.47 -36.48
N PRO A 24 -7.74 18.68 -36.84
CA PRO A 24 -7.78 19.15 -38.23
C PRO A 24 -6.39 19.34 -38.86
N SER A 25 -5.35 19.59 -38.07
CA SER A 25 -3.97 19.73 -38.55
C SER A 25 -3.39 18.41 -39.09
N ILE A 26 -3.76 17.28 -38.49
CA ILE A 26 -3.25 15.96 -38.87
C ILE A 26 -3.94 15.47 -40.15
N VAL A 27 -5.25 15.76 -40.28
CA VAL A 27 -6.03 15.42 -41.48
C VAL A 27 -5.47 16.11 -42.74
N GLN A 28 -5.00 17.36 -42.61
CA GLN A 28 -4.37 18.09 -43.73
C GLN A 28 -3.06 17.46 -44.20
N HIS A 29 -2.31 16.80 -43.32
CA HIS A 29 -1.07 16.08 -43.68
C HIS A 29 -1.31 14.67 -44.25
N LEU A 30 -2.53 14.13 -44.10
CA LEU A 30 -2.90 12.80 -44.59
C LEU A 30 -3.56 12.82 -45.97
N VAL A 31 -3.92 14.00 -46.47
CA VAL A 31 -4.42 14.22 -47.83
C VAL A 31 -3.24 14.60 -48.72
N ARG A 32 -3.00 13.84 -49.79
CA ARG A 32 -1.96 14.19 -50.77
C ARG A 32 -2.34 15.49 -51.49
N GLU A 33 -1.36 16.21 -52.03
CA GLU A 33 -1.59 17.48 -52.75
C GLU A 33 -2.58 17.34 -53.92
N ASP A 34 -2.72 16.14 -54.47
CA ASP A 34 -3.68 15.78 -55.53
C ASP A 34 -5.13 15.54 -55.02
N GLY A 35 -5.39 15.73 -53.72
CA GLY A 35 -6.70 15.48 -53.10
C GLY A 35 -7.03 14.01 -52.83
N SER A 36 -6.11 13.09 -53.11
CA SER A 36 -6.27 11.65 -52.87
C SER A 36 -5.84 11.25 -51.45
N THR A 37 -6.60 10.34 -50.84
CA THR A 37 -6.29 9.74 -49.53
C THR A 37 -5.34 8.56 -49.66
N LEU A 38 -4.58 8.26 -48.61
CA LEU A 38 -3.74 7.06 -48.53
C LEU A 38 -4.64 5.81 -48.51
N GLY A 39 -4.32 4.77 -49.31
CA GLY A 39 -5.19 3.60 -49.50
C GLY A 39 -5.58 2.86 -48.21
N TRP A 40 -4.68 2.81 -47.22
CA TRP A 40 -4.98 2.21 -45.91
C TRP A 40 -6.06 2.98 -45.13
N LEU A 41 -6.20 4.28 -45.37
CA LEU A 41 -7.21 5.14 -44.74
C LEU A 41 -8.61 4.84 -45.32
N ASP A 42 -8.67 4.52 -46.61
CA ASP A 42 -9.91 4.11 -47.27
C ASP A 42 -10.33 2.70 -46.84
N ASP A 43 -9.39 1.79 -46.67
CA ASP A 43 -9.63 0.46 -46.08
C ASP A 43 -10.16 0.56 -44.64
N LEU A 44 -9.55 1.41 -43.81
CA LEU A 44 -10.00 1.67 -42.43
C LEU A 44 -11.43 2.26 -42.40
N ARG A 45 -11.75 3.17 -43.33
CA ARG A 45 -13.09 3.73 -43.47
C ARG A 45 -14.12 2.69 -43.90
N GLN A 46 -13.75 1.77 -44.78
CA GLN A 46 -14.63 0.67 -45.20
C GLN A 46 -14.89 -0.30 -44.04
N GLN A 47 -13.85 -0.71 -43.31
CA GLN A 47 -13.98 -1.57 -42.14
C GLN A 47 -14.92 -0.98 -41.09
N ARG A 48 -14.76 0.31 -40.78
CA ARG A 48 -15.63 1.01 -39.82
C ARG A 48 -17.07 1.15 -40.29
N LYS A 49 -17.31 1.33 -41.60
CA LYS A 49 -18.68 1.31 -42.15
C LYS A 49 -19.33 -0.06 -41.96
N VAL A 50 -18.57 -1.14 -42.12
CA VAL A 50 -19.03 -2.51 -41.88
C VAL A 50 -19.34 -2.74 -40.39
N GLU A 51 -18.46 -2.33 -39.48
CA GLU A 51 -18.68 -2.42 -38.03
C GLU A 51 -19.92 -1.64 -37.59
N ARG A 52 -20.12 -0.43 -38.12
CA ARG A 52 -21.31 0.39 -37.82
C ARG A 52 -22.58 -0.26 -38.37
N ALA A 53 -22.53 -0.84 -39.57
CA ALA A 53 -23.65 -1.57 -40.13
C ALA A 53 -23.97 -2.83 -39.31
N GLN A 54 -22.96 -3.53 -38.80
CA GLN A 54 -23.14 -4.67 -37.88
C GLN A 54 -23.75 -4.25 -36.55
N TYR A 55 -23.30 -3.13 -35.97
CA TYR A 55 -23.88 -2.56 -34.75
C TYR A 55 -25.36 -2.18 -34.94
N HIS A 56 -25.70 -1.53 -36.06
CA HIS A 56 -27.09 -1.20 -36.38
C HIS A 56 -27.96 -2.44 -36.63
N ARG A 57 -27.40 -3.49 -37.25
CA ARG A 57 -28.08 -4.78 -37.44
C ARG A 57 -28.31 -5.52 -36.12
N ALA A 58 -27.34 -5.49 -35.21
CA ALA A 58 -27.49 -6.03 -33.85
C ALA A 58 -28.55 -5.28 -33.04
N LYS A 59 -28.69 -3.97 -33.25
CA LYS A 59 -29.74 -3.15 -32.63
C LYS A 59 -31.15 -3.40 -33.20
N GLN A 60 -31.25 -3.86 -34.45
CA GLN A 60 -32.52 -4.24 -35.09
C GLN A 60 -33.01 -5.65 -34.73
N LEU A 61 -32.13 -6.52 -34.21
CA LEU A 61 -32.46 -7.90 -33.84
C LEU A 61 -32.86 -8.07 -32.36
N GLN A 62 -32.98 -6.98 -31.59
CA GLN A 62 -33.58 -7.04 -30.27
C GLN A 62 -35.11 -7.13 -30.40
N PRO A 63 -35.77 -8.09 -29.73
CA PRO A 63 -37.22 -8.25 -29.81
C PRO A 63 -37.93 -7.02 -29.23
N GLU A 64 -38.91 -6.52 -29.98
CA GLU A 64 -39.81 -5.44 -29.59
C GLU A 64 -40.61 -5.85 -28.34
N GLY A 65 -40.25 -5.28 -27.20
CA GLY A 65 -40.99 -5.50 -25.96
C GLY A 65 -40.22 -5.03 -24.74
N LEU A 66 -39.97 -3.71 -24.63
CA LEU A 66 -39.88 -2.91 -23.40
C LEU A 66 -39.15 -1.58 -23.69
N THR A 67 -39.72 -0.76 -24.57
CA THR A 67 -39.35 0.67 -24.71
C THR A 67 -40.59 1.50 -24.96
N ALA A 68 -41.10 2.15 -23.91
CA ALA A 68 -41.85 3.42 -23.94
C ALA A 68 -42.23 3.77 -22.50
N SER A 69 -42.12 4.99 -21.98
CA SER A 69 -41.71 6.27 -22.56
C SER A 69 -41.62 7.26 -21.39
N PHE A 70 -40.53 8.00 -21.24
CA PHE A 70 -40.55 9.20 -20.42
C PHE A 70 -40.20 10.40 -21.30
N GLN A 71 -41.24 11.14 -21.69
CA GLN A 71 -41.08 12.49 -22.22
C GLN A 71 -40.72 13.44 -21.06
N PRO A 72 -39.85 14.43 -21.27
CA PRO A 72 -39.56 15.44 -20.27
C PRO A 72 -40.68 16.47 -20.26
N ARG A 73 -41.67 16.25 -19.40
CA ARG A 73 -42.58 17.27 -18.91
C ARG A 73 -42.56 17.18 -17.40
N ASP A 74 -41.72 18.00 -16.78
CA ASP A 74 -42.12 18.88 -15.68
C ASP A 74 -40.93 19.74 -15.28
N ARG A 75 -41.22 21.03 -15.08
CA ARG A 75 -40.28 22.00 -14.52
C ARG A 75 -39.90 21.51 -13.13
N VAL A 76 -38.59 21.45 -12.87
CA VAL A 76 -38.01 21.22 -11.54
C VAL A 76 -38.67 22.21 -10.55
N PRO A 77 -39.42 21.74 -9.54
CA PRO A 77 -39.76 22.58 -8.41
C PRO A 77 -38.48 22.83 -7.63
N ASP A 78 -38.23 24.10 -7.35
CA ASP A 78 -37.16 24.66 -6.54
C ASP A 78 -36.57 23.67 -5.51
N CYS A 79 -35.30 23.30 -5.70
CA CYS A 79 -34.55 22.37 -4.85
C CYS A 79 -34.11 23.02 -3.52
N SER A 80 -34.85 24.00 -3.01
CA SER A 80 -34.51 24.72 -1.79
C SER A 80 -34.87 23.96 -0.50
N ASN A 81 -35.65 22.87 -0.60
CA ASN A 81 -36.25 22.20 0.56
C ASN A 81 -35.70 20.79 0.87
N TRP A 82 -34.75 20.26 0.09
CA TRP A 82 -34.10 18.96 0.39
C TRP A 82 -32.86 19.09 1.29
N ILE A 83 -32.32 20.30 1.44
CA ILE A 83 -31.32 20.61 2.46
C ILE A 83 -32.08 20.93 3.75
N LYS A 84 -32.27 19.92 4.61
CA LYS A 84 -32.70 20.15 5.99
C LYS A 84 -31.66 21.04 6.66
N LYS A 85 -32.04 22.28 7.01
CA LYS A 85 -31.16 23.25 7.68
C LYS A 85 -30.66 22.80 9.07
N HIS A 86 -31.19 21.71 9.61
CA HIS A 86 -30.79 21.12 10.89
C HIS A 86 -30.67 19.59 10.81
N ASN A 87 -29.76 19.09 9.97
CA ASN A 87 -29.35 17.69 10.03
C ASN A 87 -28.14 17.52 10.98
N SER A 88 -28.32 17.93 12.25
CA SER A 88 -27.43 17.52 13.33
C SER A 88 -27.83 16.11 13.74
N TYR A 89 -27.26 15.11 13.06
CA TYR A 89 -27.33 13.73 13.50
C TYR A 89 -26.40 13.59 14.72
N ASP A 90 -27.00 13.45 15.90
CA ASP A 90 -26.30 13.29 17.20
C ASP A 90 -25.83 11.83 17.45
N GLY A 91 -26.00 10.97 16.44
CA GLY A 91 -25.51 9.59 16.45
C GLY A 91 -24.03 9.53 16.13
N SER A 92 -23.20 9.77 17.15
CA SER A 92 -21.75 9.62 17.07
C SER A 92 -21.34 8.16 16.76
N ILE A 93 -21.34 7.77 15.49
CA ILE A 93 -20.38 6.77 15.02
C ILE A 93 -19.03 7.48 15.06
N ARG A 94 -18.46 7.55 16.27
CA ARG A 94 -17.05 7.90 16.43
C ARG A 94 -16.31 6.86 15.62
N LYS A 95 -15.78 7.27 14.46
CA LYS A 95 -14.68 6.56 13.82
C LYS A 95 -13.74 6.16 14.96
N ARG A 96 -13.53 4.86 15.15
CA ARG A 96 -12.47 4.40 16.05
C ARG A 96 -11.24 5.15 15.54
N LYS A 97 -10.70 6.07 16.36
CA LYS A 97 -9.44 6.75 16.02
C LYS A 97 -8.54 5.63 15.53
N THR A 98 -8.02 5.74 14.31
CA THR A 98 -6.82 5.00 13.96
C THR A 98 -5.88 5.31 15.09
N ASN A 99 -5.65 4.31 15.94
CA ASN A 99 -4.76 4.46 17.06
C ASN A 99 -3.41 4.53 16.38
N THR A 100 -2.99 5.73 15.95
CA THR A 100 -1.60 6.04 15.75
C THR A 100 -1.01 5.91 17.13
N TYR A 101 -0.76 4.66 17.52
CA TYR A 101 -0.01 4.34 18.72
C TYR A 101 1.35 4.93 18.43
N ARG A 102 1.55 6.19 18.84
CA ARG A 102 2.88 6.73 19.01
C ARG A 102 3.38 6.04 20.26
N PRO A 103 4.27 5.05 20.16
CA PRO A 103 4.81 4.45 21.35
C PRO A 103 5.51 5.52 22.17
N ARG A 104 4.90 5.92 23.29
CA ARG A 104 5.63 6.51 24.40
C ARG A 104 6.61 5.43 24.86
N ASN A 105 7.89 5.79 24.87
CA ASN A 105 9.02 5.00 25.37
C ASN A 105 9.52 3.92 24.39
N MET A 106 10.33 4.35 23.42
CA MET A 106 11.51 3.61 22.99
C MET A 106 12.70 4.55 23.03
N ALA A 107 13.91 4.02 23.20
CA ALA A 107 15.11 4.66 22.69
C ALA A 107 14.90 4.88 21.20
N ARG A 108 14.46 6.08 20.84
CA ARG A 108 14.37 6.51 19.44
C ARG A 108 15.74 6.27 18.82
N ALA A 109 15.79 5.86 17.56
CA ALA A 109 17.04 5.95 16.82
C ALA A 109 17.57 7.38 17.03
N PRO A 110 18.82 7.56 17.50
CA PRO A 110 19.29 8.86 17.96
C PRO A 110 19.22 9.93 16.88
N THR A 111 19.11 9.53 15.60
CA THR A 111 18.90 10.43 14.46
C THR A 111 17.76 9.94 13.55
N LEU A 112 17.12 10.89 12.87
CA LEU A 112 16.11 10.65 11.83
C LEU A 112 16.67 9.74 10.72
N ALA A 113 17.91 9.98 10.28
CA ALA A 113 18.56 9.19 9.24
C ALA A 113 18.73 7.71 9.64
N GLN A 114 19.06 7.42 10.89
CA GLN A 114 19.16 6.04 11.37
C GLN A 114 17.79 5.34 11.39
N TYR A 115 16.74 6.04 11.83
CA TYR A 115 15.38 5.53 11.80
C TYR A 115 14.92 5.22 10.36
N GLN A 116 15.19 6.11 9.41
CA GLN A 116 14.86 5.92 8.00
C GLN A 116 15.58 4.70 7.41
N ARG A 117 16.90 4.60 7.65
CA ARG A 117 17.70 3.45 7.21
C ARG A 117 17.19 2.14 7.80
N HIS A 118 16.84 2.13 9.09
CA HIS A 118 16.28 0.96 9.76
C HIS A 118 14.97 0.51 9.11
N SER A 119 14.04 1.45 8.94
CA SER A 119 12.70 1.18 8.40
C SER A 119 12.78 0.69 6.96
N ILE A 120 13.58 1.33 6.10
CA ILE A 120 13.79 0.88 4.71
C ILE A 120 14.44 -0.51 4.69
N HIS A 121 15.39 -0.78 5.60
CA HIS A 121 16.03 -2.08 5.69
C HIS A 121 15.05 -3.20 6.05
N LEU A 122 14.08 -2.96 6.96
CA LEU A 122 13.04 -3.94 7.27
C LEU A 122 12.22 -4.33 6.03
N MET A 123 11.75 -3.33 5.29
CA MET A 123 11.00 -3.56 4.06
C MET A 123 11.84 -4.26 2.99
N MET A 124 13.09 -3.83 2.80
CA MET A 124 14.04 -4.44 1.87
C MET A 124 14.24 -5.94 2.16
N ARG A 125 14.30 -6.33 3.45
CA ARG A 125 14.46 -7.76 3.82
C ARG A 125 13.29 -8.61 3.33
N VAL A 126 12.06 -8.10 3.42
CA VAL A 126 10.86 -8.80 2.94
C VAL A 126 10.81 -8.81 1.42
N LEU A 127 10.98 -7.67 0.76
CA LEU A 127 10.90 -7.58 -0.71
C LEU A 127 12.01 -8.37 -1.42
N ASN A 128 13.21 -8.39 -0.84
CA ASN A 128 14.30 -9.18 -1.39
C ASN A 128 14.23 -10.65 -1.00
N LEU A 129 13.19 -11.12 -0.31
CA LEU A 129 12.99 -12.53 0.07
C LEU A 129 14.16 -13.09 0.87
N ARG A 130 14.72 -12.30 1.81
CA ARG A 130 15.82 -12.80 2.64
C ARG A 130 15.31 -13.93 3.54
N THR A 131 16.17 -14.92 3.75
CA THR A 131 15.89 -16.03 4.67
C THR A 131 15.47 -15.50 6.04
N ASN A 132 14.41 -16.07 6.60
CA ASN A 132 13.83 -15.68 7.89
C ASN A 132 13.45 -14.19 8.02
N ALA A 133 13.17 -13.49 6.90
CA ALA A 133 12.61 -12.14 6.97
C ALA A 133 11.16 -12.17 7.46
N SER A 134 10.31 -12.95 6.79
CA SER A 134 8.90 -13.15 7.14
C SER A 134 8.44 -14.49 6.56
N PRO A 135 8.26 -15.56 7.37
CA PRO A 135 7.79 -16.86 6.86
C PRO A 135 6.39 -16.77 6.25
N PHE A 136 5.51 -15.91 6.78
CA PHE A 136 4.21 -15.63 6.20
C PHE A 136 3.93 -14.14 6.13
N THR A 137 3.81 -13.63 4.90
CA THR A 137 3.46 -12.25 4.61
C THR A 137 2.04 -12.19 4.07
N LEU A 138 1.16 -11.53 4.82
CA LEU A 138 -0.21 -11.28 4.42
C LEU A 138 -0.29 -9.93 3.71
N VAL A 139 -0.74 -9.93 2.46
CA VAL A 139 -1.02 -8.72 1.69
C VAL A 139 -2.52 -8.49 1.68
N LEU A 140 -2.95 -7.32 2.12
CA LEU A 140 -4.33 -6.90 2.10
C LEU A 140 -4.50 -5.86 0.99
N ASP A 141 -5.37 -6.15 0.04
CA ASP A 141 -5.69 -5.24 -1.05
C ASP A 141 -7.19 -5.01 -1.18
N ASP A 142 -7.56 -4.13 -2.12
CA ASP A 142 -8.94 -3.71 -2.38
C ASP A 142 -9.06 -3.36 -3.87
N LEU A 143 -10.27 -3.22 -4.41
CA LEU A 143 -10.54 -2.77 -5.78
C LEU A 143 -9.87 -1.42 -6.10
N ASN A 144 -9.75 -0.57 -5.08
CA ASN A 144 -9.12 0.73 -5.20
C ASN A 144 -7.60 0.65 -5.36
N GLN A 145 -6.97 -0.40 -4.85
CA GLN A 145 -5.55 -0.65 -5.03
C GLN A 145 -5.26 -2.14 -4.91
N ARG A 146 -5.09 -2.80 -6.05
CA ARG A 146 -4.72 -4.21 -6.12
C ARG A 146 -3.27 -4.44 -5.70
N ALA A 147 -2.98 -5.64 -5.20
CA ALA A 147 -1.63 -6.08 -4.81
C ALA A 147 -0.67 -6.32 -5.99
N MET A 148 -1.18 -6.38 -7.23
CA MET A 148 -0.41 -6.79 -8.41
C MET A 148 0.92 -6.04 -8.63
N PRO A 149 1.05 -4.72 -8.41
CA PRO A 149 2.34 -4.04 -8.53
C PRO A 149 3.38 -4.55 -7.52
N LEU A 150 2.95 -4.85 -6.29
CA LEU A 150 3.81 -5.43 -5.24
C LEU A 150 4.19 -6.87 -5.59
N VAL A 151 3.22 -7.69 -6.01
CA VAL A 151 3.46 -9.08 -6.44
C VAL A 151 4.42 -9.14 -7.61
N GLY A 152 4.24 -8.30 -8.62
CA GLY A 152 5.13 -8.22 -9.78
C GLY A 152 6.57 -7.88 -9.39
N GLU A 153 6.74 -7.01 -8.39
CA GLU A 153 8.06 -6.68 -7.85
C GLU A 153 8.69 -7.85 -7.08
N LEU A 154 7.91 -8.56 -6.25
CA LEU A 154 8.35 -9.75 -5.52
C LEU A 154 8.78 -10.88 -6.47
N VAL A 155 7.99 -11.12 -7.53
CA VAL A 155 8.30 -12.11 -8.58
C VAL A 155 9.58 -11.72 -9.30
N ARG A 156 9.72 -10.46 -9.70
CA ARG A 156 10.93 -9.96 -10.38
C ARG A 156 12.16 -10.11 -9.51
N ARG A 157 12.10 -9.72 -8.23
CA ARG A 157 13.19 -9.86 -7.26
C ARG A 157 13.53 -11.33 -6.99
N GLY A 158 12.53 -12.19 -6.84
CA GLY A 158 12.72 -13.64 -6.65
C GLY A 158 13.44 -14.28 -7.83
N LEU A 159 12.96 -14.02 -9.05
CA LEU A 159 13.59 -14.53 -10.27
C LEU A 159 15.01 -13.98 -10.49
N SER A 160 15.27 -12.71 -10.13
CA SER A 160 16.63 -12.11 -10.20
C SER A 160 17.63 -12.78 -9.25
N ARG A 161 17.14 -13.40 -8.16
CA ARG A 161 17.94 -14.15 -7.18
C ARG A 161 17.98 -15.65 -7.49
N ASN A 162 17.39 -16.09 -8.60
CA ASN A 162 17.23 -17.51 -8.94
C ASN A 162 16.47 -18.30 -7.85
N VAL A 163 15.49 -17.66 -7.19
CA VAL A 163 14.55 -18.30 -6.26
C VAL A 163 13.41 -18.91 -7.08
N ASN A 164 12.97 -20.12 -6.72
CA ASN A 164 11.82 -20.75 -7.35
C ASN A 164 10.54 -19.98 -7.00
N VAL A 165 9.82 -19.48 -7.98
CA VAL A 165 8.56 -18.75 -7.76
C VAL A 165 7.39 -19.64 -8.17
N VAL A 166 6.53 -19.93 -7.20
CA VAL A 166 5.32 -20.74 -7.35
C VAL A 166 4.11 -19.86 -7.09
N ILE A 167 3.18 -19.78 -8.03
CA ILE A 167 1.92 -19.02 -7.88
C ILE A 167 0.73 -19.98 -7.90
N VAL A 168 -0.08 -19.91 -6.86
CA VAL A 168 -1.38 -20.60 -6.76
C VAL A 168 -2.44 -19.66 -7.29
N ALA A 169 -2.89 -19.96 -8.50
CA ALA A 169 -3.67 -19.05 -9.33
C ALA A 169 -5.18 -19.33 -9.20
N PHE A 170 -5.90 -18.40 -8.56
CA PHE A 170 -7.38 -18.38 -8.54
C PHE A 170 -7.93 -17.40 -9.57
N GLU A 171 -7.32 -16.22 -9.66
CA GLU A 171 -7.75 -15.16 -10.57
C GLU A 171 -6.66 -14.75 -11.57
N THR A 172 -5.38 -14.98 -11.27
CA THR A 172 -4.31 -14.61 -12.20
C THR A 172 -4.24 -15.58 -13.37
N THR A 173 -4.18 -15.01 -14.58
CA THR A 173 -4.12 -15.77 -15.84
C THR A 173 -2.82 -15.56 -16.61
N ARG A 174 -2.04 -14.53 -16.26
CA ARG A 174 -0.83 -14.14 -16.97
C ARG A 174 0.38 -14.28 -16.07
N PHE A 175 1.33 -15.12 -16.49
CA PHE A 175 2.54 -15.40 -15.75
C PHE A 175 3.77 -15.26 -16.65
N HIS A 176 4.91 -14.97 -16.02
CA HIS A 176 6.19 -15.09 -16.70
C HIS A 176 6.51 -16.58 -16.93
N PRO A 177 7.10 -16.99 -18.07
CA PRO A 177 7.36 -18.41 -18.36
C PRO A 177 8.27 -19.13 -17.34
N ALA A 178 9.10 -18.37 -16.62
CA ALA A 178 9.96 -18.89 -15.55
C ALA A 178 9.22 -19.16 -14.22
N VAL A 179 7.96 -18.76 -14.10
CA VAL A 179 7.15 -18.94 -12.89
C VAL A 179 6.38 -20.26 -13.00
N ARG A 180 6.43 -21.08 -11.95
CA ARG A 180 5.59 -22.28 -11.83
C ARG A 180 4.20 -21.84 -11.38
N HIS A 181 3.17 -22.18 -12.15
CA HIS A 181 1.79 -21.85 -11.80
C HIS A 181 1.02 -23.13 -11.47
N ILE A 182 0.19 -23.06 -10.44
CA ILE A 182 -0.72 -24.13 -10.02
C ILE A 182 -2.15 -23.59 -10.23
N PRO A 183 -2.90 -24.11 -11.22
CA PRO A 183 -4.25 -23.65 -11.48
C PRO A 183 -5.21 -24.11 -10.38
N ALA A 184 -5.72 -23.16 -9.60
CA ALA A 184 -6.69 -23.38 -8.54
C ALA A 184 -8.13 -22.97 -8.94
N TYR A 185 -8.30 -22.35 -10.10
CA TYR A 185 -9.59 -21.89 -10.66
C TYR A 185 -10.47 -22.99 -11.30
N GLY A 186 -10.03 -24.25 -11.31
CA GLY A 186 -10.77 -25.39 -11.86
C GLY A 186 -11.34 -26.33 -10.79
N ASP A 187 -11.61 -27.58 -11.15
CA ASP A 187 -12.13 -28.62 -10.23
C ASP A 187 -11.08 -29.22 -9.29
N SER A 188 -9.88 -28.64 -9.25
CA SER A 188 -8.78 -29.06 -8.37
C SER A 188 -9.26 -29.08 -6.91
N THR A 189 -9.05 -30.20 -6.22
CA THR A 189 -9.34 -30.33 -4.79
C THR A 189 -8.25 -29.70 -3.94
N GLY A 190 -8.55 -29.37 -2.68
CA GLY A 190 -7.58 -28.78 -1.76
C GLY A 190 -6.31 -29.63 -1.59
N ASP A 191 -6.46 -30.96 -1.51
CA ASP A 191 -5.34 -31.89 -1.39
C ASP A 191 -4.46 -31.91 -2.65
N GLN A 192 -5.07 -31.82 -3.83
CA GLN A 192 -4.32 -31.72 -5.09
C GLN A 192 -3.51 -30.42 -5.18
N ILE A 193 -4.05 -29.31 -4.66
CA ILE A 193 -3.33 -28.04 -4.59
C ILE A 193 -2.14 -28.17 -3.65
N LEU A 194 -2.31 -28.76 -2.47
CA LEU A 194 -1.21 -29.02 -1.53
C LEU A 194 -0.12 -29.91 -2.12
N GLN A 195 -0.50 -30.99 -2.79
CA GLN A 195 0.42 -31.87 -3.48
C GLN A 195 1.16 -31.14 -4.62
N GLY A 196 0.44 -30.32 -5.39
CA GLY A 196 1.04 -29.50 -6.43
C GLY A 196 2.06 -28.49 -5.89
N ILE A 197 1.79 -27.89 -4.72
CA ILE A 197 2.74 -27.00 -4.04
C ILE A 197 3.98 -27.79 -3.60
N GLU A 198 3.80 -28.97 -3.01
CA GLU A 198 4.92 -29.83 -2.60
C GLU A 198 5.79 -30.25 -3.79
N ASP A 199 5.18 -30.71 -4.88
CA ASP A 199 5.87 -31.10 -6.10
C ASP A 199 6.60 -29.94 -6.76
N ALA A 200 6.04 -28.72 -6.68
CA ALA A 200 6.68 -27.53 -7.22
C ALA A 200 7.90 -27.08 -6.41
N MET A 201 8.01 -27.45 -5.13
CA MET A 201 9.09 -27.04 -4.23
C MET A 201 10.19 -28.08 -4.03
N LYS A 202 9.90 -29.39 -4.18
CA LYS A 202 10.83 -30.48 -3.82
C LYS A 202 12.22 -30.40 -4.47
N ASP A 203 12.32 -29.83 -5.67
CA ASP A 203 13.56 -29.74 -6.43
C ASP A 203 14.42 -28.51 -6.06
N PHE A 204 13.92 -27.63 -5.19
CA PHE A 204 14.53 -26.32 -4.92
C PHE A 204 14.86 -26.12 -3.44
N LYS A 205 15.96 -25.40 -3.19
CA LYS A 205 16.40 -25.06 -1.83
C LYS A 205 15.61 -23.92 -1.21
N GLU A 206 15.29 -22.91 -2.02
CA GLU A 206 14.52 -21.74 -1.60
C GLU A 206 13.37 -21.54 -2.61
N SER A 207 12.15 -21.45 -2.09
CA SER A 207 10.96 -21.16 -2.88
C SER A 207 10.19 -19.96 -2.32
N LEU A 208 9.53 -19.25 -3.21
CA LEU A 208 8.54 -18.22 -2.94
C LEU A 208 7.18 -18.77 -3.39
N VAL A 209 6.26 -18.97 -2.46
CA VAL A 209 4.89 -19.38 -2.77
C VAL A 209 3.97 -18.17 -2.62
N ILE A 210 3.28 -17.81 -3.70
CA ILE A 210 2.31 -16.72 -3.73
C ILE A 210 0.92 -17.33 -3.92
N VAL A 211 -0.02 -17.00 -3.05
CA VAL A 211 -1.43 -17.37 -3.18
C VAL A 211 -2.21 -16.12 -3.53
N ASP A 212 -2.85 -16.13 -4.70
CA ASP A 212 -3.55 -14.97 -5.24
C ASP A 212 -4.81 -14.59 -4.45
N SER A 213 -5.53 -15.59 -3.93
CA SER A 213 -6.72 -15.36 -3.09
C SER A 213 -6.72 -16.38 -1.96
N LEU A 214 -6.37 -15.91 -0.76
CA LEU A 214 -6.44 -16.72 0.47
C LEU A 214 -7.88 -17.06 0.86
N HIS A 215 -8.83 -16.17 0.53
CA HIS A 215 -10.23 -16.40 0.81
C HIS A 215 -10.73 -17.64 0.06
N ASP A 216 -10.47 -17.73 -1.24
CA ASP A 216 -10.94 -18.84 -2.06
C ASP A 216 -10.23 -20.15 -1.72
N LEU A 217 -8.95 -20.08 -1.34
CA LEU A 217 -8.19 -21.22 -0.85
C LEU A 217 -8.84 -21.88 0.38
N VAL A 218 -9.25 -21.08 1.37
CA VAL A 218 -9.82 -21.61 2.62
C VAL A 218 -11.32 -21.87 2.49
N LYS A 219 -12.10 -20.95 1.90
CA LYS A 219 -13.57 -21.08 1.84
C LYS A 219 -14.05 -21.95 0.69
N VAL A 220 -13.50 -21.78 -0.51
CA VAL A 220 -13.98 -22.50 -1.71
C VAL A 220 -13.31 -23.87 -1.83
N LYS A 221 -12.00 -23.94 -1.58
CA LYS A 221 -11.22 -25.19 -1.69
C LYS A 221 -11.07 -25.95 -0.39
N ASN A 222 -11.53 -25.39 0.74
CA ASN A 222 -11.49 -26.00 2.06
C ASN A 222 -10.08 -26.48 2.47
N VAL A 223 -9.05 -25.73 2.07
CA VAL A 223 -7.66 -26.03 2.45
C VAL A 223 -7.37 -25.43 3.81
N ASP A 224 -6.84 -26.24 4.71
CA ASP A 224 -6.35 -25.73 5.99
C ASP A 224 -5.09 -24.86 5.78
N MET A 225 -5.17 -23.61 6.24
CA MET A 225 -4.06 -22.67 6.20
C MET A 225 -2.89 -23.16 7.07
N GLY A 226 -3.16 -23.87 8.17
CA GLY A 226 -2.14 -24.48 9.02
C GLY A 226 -1.29 -25.49 8.24
N ALA A 227 -1.92 -26.35 7.46
CA ALA A 227 -1.24 -27.30 6.57
C ALA A 227 -0.37 -26.60 5.51
N VAL A 228 -0.89 -25.55 4.84
CA VAL A 228 -0.12 -24.77 3.85
C VAL A 228 1.10 -24.11 4.50
N PHE A 229 0.90 -23.47 5.65
CA PHE A 229 2.00 -22.81 6.37
C PHE A 229 3.05 -23.81 6.84
N HIS A 230 2.64 -24.96 7.40
CA HIS A 230 3.56 -26.02 7.81
C HIS A 230 4.35 -26.58 6.61
N LEU A 231 3.67 -26.81 5.48
CA LEU A 231 4.33 -27.26 4.25
C LEU A 231 5.38 -26.25 3.79
N VAL A 232 5.01 -24.98 3.60
CA VAL A 232 5.91 -23.98 2.99
C VAL A 232 6.99 -23.51 3.97
N ALA A 233 6.60 -23.04 5.16
CA ALA A 233 7.51 -22.37 6.08
C ALA A 233 8.28 -23.34 6.98
N VAL A 234 7.68 -24.45 7.41
CA VAL A 234 8.32 -25.39 8.35
C VAL A 234 9.09 -26.50 7.61
N LYS A 235 8.45 -27.19 6.65
CA LYS A 235 9.08 -28.30 5.92
C LYS A 235 10.11 -27.85 4.88
N TYR A 236 9.82 -26.78 4.13
CA TYR A 236 10.70 -26.29 3.05
C TYR A 236 11.42 -24.97 3.37
N ALA A 237 11.30 -24.44 4.60
CA ALA A 237 11.93 -23.16 5.03
C ALA A 237 11.76 -22.00 4.02
N SER A 238 10.63 -22.01 3.31
CA SER A 238 10.33 -21.14 2.17
C SER A 238 9.39 -20.00 2.59
N THR A 239 9.26 -18.98 1.73
CA THR A 239 8.45 -17.79 2.04
C THR A 239 7.05 -17.95 1.46
N LEU A 240 6.03 -17.79 2.31
CA LEU A 240 4.62 -17.75 1.90
C LEU A 240 4.13 -16.30 1.83
N ILE A 241 3.54 -15.93 0.70
CA ILE A 241 2.86 -14.66 0.52
C ILE A 241 1.41 -14.98 0.14
N GLY A 242 0.47 -14.47 0.93
CA GLY A 242 -0.94 -14.66 0.66
C GLY A 242 -1.63 -13.33 0.51
N ILE A 243 -2.43 -13.20 -0.54
CA ILE A 243 -3.22 -12.00 -0.83
C ILE A 243 -4.64 -12.23 -0.33
N TYR A 244 -5.18 -11.22 0.33
CA TYR A 244 -6.55 -11.21 0.82
C TYR A 244 -7.24 -9.90 0.41
N HIS A 245 -8.26 -10.05 -0.42
CA HIS A 245 -9.09 -8.96 -0.92
C HIS A 245 -10.06 -8.50 0.18
N GLN A 246 -9.93 -7.25 0.63
CA GLN A 246 -10.76 -6.68 1.70
C GLN A 246 -12.20 -6.38 1.26
N ASP A 247 -12.42 -6.21 -0.03
CA ASP A 247 -13.71 -5.96 -0.69
C ASP A 247 -14.61 -7.19 -0.76
N MET A 248 -14.10 -8.37 -0.42
CA MET A 248 -14.92 -9.57 -0.30
C MET A 248 -15.79 -9.51 0.96
N LEU A 249 -17.10 -9.69 0.77
CA LEU A 249 -18.02 -9.71 1.90
C LEU A 249 -17.72 -10.90 2.81
N PRO A 250 -17.61 -10.69 4.13
CA PRO A 250 -17.40 -11.77 5.08
C PRO A 250 -18.61 -12.71 5.05
N ALA A 251 -18.48 -13.88 4.43
CA ALA A 251 -19.47 -14.94 4.56
C ALA A 251 -19.36 -15.52 5.98
N GLN A 252 -20.28 -15.12 6.87
CA GLN A 252 -20.46 -15.81 8.15
C GLN A 252 -21.00 -17.21 7.87
N ASP A 253 -20.24 -18.24 8.28
CA ASP A 253 -20.73 -19.60 8.21
C ASP A 253 -21.82 -19.78 9.26
N VAL A 254 -23.04 -20.08 8.80
CA VAL A 254 -24.19 -20.36 9.67
C VAL A 254 -23.89 -21.54 10.60
N ASP A 255 -23.05 -22.48 10.14
CA ASP A 255 -22.69 -23.70 10.86
C ASP A 255 -21.69 -23.45 12.02
N GLN A 256 -20.91 -22.37 11.97
CA GLN A 256 -19.92 -22.04 13.00
C GLN A 256 -19.99 -20.55 13.37
N PRO A 257 -21.05 -20.12 14.08
CA PRO A 257 -21.28 -18.71 14.38
C PRO A 257 -20.21 -18.08 15.30
N TYR A 258 -19.49 -18.91 16.06
CA TYR A 258 -18.41 -18.48 16.95
C TYR A 258 -17.01 -18.58 16.33
N ALA A 259 -16.88 -19.10 15.10
CA ALA A 259 -15.59 -19.16 14.44
C ALA A 259 -15.11 -17.75 14.09
N PRO A 260 -13.82 -17.43 14.32
CA PRO A 260 -13.27 -16.14 13.93
C PRO A 260 -13.33 -15.99 12.40
N HIS A 261 -13.45 -14.75 11.95
CA HIS A 261 -13.43 -14.45 10.53
C HIS A 261 -12.07 -14.85 9.92
N PRO A 262 -12.00 -15.40 8.68
CA PRO A 262 -10.73 -15.85 8.08
C PRO A 262 -9.64 -14.78 8.07
N LEU A 263 -10.02 -13.51 7.82
CA LEU A 263 -9.08 -12.39 7.88
C LEU A 263 -8.39 -12.26 9.24
N ASP A 264 -9.11 -12.49 10.34
CA ASP A 264 -8.54 -12.38 11.69
C ASP A 264 -7.58 -13.54 11.98
N VAL A 265 -7.90 -14.73 11.47
CA VAL A 265 -6.99 -15.89 11.52
C VAL A 265 -5.72 -15.60 10.72
N PHE A 266 -5.82 -15.08 9.50
CA PHE A 266 -4.66 -14.73 8.68
C PHE A 266 -3.81 -13.64 9.33
N LYS A 267 -4.45 -12.58 9.86
CA LYS A 267 -3.75 -11.53 10.62
C LYS A 267 -3.07 -12.11 11.86
N TYR A 268 -3.67 -13.08 12.54
CA TYR A 268 -3.05 -13.72 13.69
C TYR A 268 -1.81 -14.53 13.29
N MET A 269 -1.89 -15.32 12.21
CA MET A 269 -0.78 -16.16 11.73
C MET A 269 0.35 -15.37 11.07
N ALA A 270 0.06 -14.22 10.45
CA ALA A 270 1.03 -13.43 9.69
C ALA A 270 2.15 -12.86 10.56
N THR A 271 3.38 -12.98 10.06
CA THR A 271 4.55 -12.31 10.65
C THR A 271 4.75 -10.90 10.10
N CYS A 272 4.25 -10.65 8.88
CA CYS A 272 4.20 -9.34 8.25
C CYS A 272 2.82 -9.13 7.64
N VAL A 273 2.19 -8.00 7.92
CA VAL A 273 0.93 -7.60 7.30
C VAL A 273 1.16 -6.34 6.50
N MET A 274 0.83 -6.36 5.20
CA MET A 274 1.03 -5.24 4.28
C MET A 274 -0.33 -4.82 3.72
N THR A 275 -0.76 -3.61 4.02
CA THR A 275 -2.01 -3.06 3.47
C THR A 275 -1.70 -2.16 2.28
N CYS A 276 -2.31 -2.45 1.15
CA CYS A 276 -2.16 -1.73 -0.10
C CYS A 276 -3.11 -0.52 -0.15
N LYS A 277 -2.57 0.67 -0.43
CA LYS A 277 -3.34 1.90 -0.62
C LYS A 277 -2.95 2.60 -1.91
N SER A 278 -3.94 3.17 -2.60
CA SER A 278 -3.69 3.98 -3.80
C SER A 278 -2.97 5.27 -3.42
N PHE A 279 -1.89 5.58 -4.14
CA PHE A 279 -1.10 6.77 -3.88
C PHE A 279 -1.91 8.06 -4.06
N ALA A 280 -2.77 8.12 -5.09
CA ALA A 280 -3.64 9.27 -5.32
C ALA A 280 -4.63 9.50 -4.17
N HIS A 281 -5.17 8.43 -3.57
CA HIS A 281 -6.09 8.51 -2.43
C HIS A 281 -5.38 9.00 -1.17
N VAL A 282 -4.15 8.54 -0.93
CA VAL A 282 -3.30 9.00 0.17
C VAL A 282 -2.94 10.49 0.01
N LEU A 283 -2.62 10.94 -1.21
CA LEU A 283 -2.40 12.35 -1.50
C LEU A 283 -3.65 13.20 -1.29
N ALA A 284 -4.83 12.71 -1.71
CA ALA A 284 -6.10 13.40 -1.50
C ALA A 284 -6.43 13.53 0.00
N ALA A 285 -6.21 12.46 0.78
CA ALA A 285 -6.35 12.47 2.23
C ALA A 285 -5.41 13.48 2.90
N LYS A 286 -4.14 13.52 2.47
CA LYS A 286 -3.17 14.52 2.93
C LYS A 286 -3.61 15.94 2.60
N ALA A 287 -4.00 16.20 1.34
CA ALA A 287 -4.42 17.53 0.91
C ALA A 287 -5.68 18.02 1.62
N ALA A 288 -6.62 17.11 1.93
CA ALA A 288 -7.78 17.43 2.76
C ALA A 288 -7.35 17.82 4.18
N LYS A 289 -6.45 17.04 4.79
CA LYS A 289 -5.90 17.31 6.12
C LYS A 289 -5.16 18.65 6.21
N GLU A 290 -4.32 18.98 5.23
CA GLU A 290 -3.60 20.27 5.18
C GLU A 290 -4.56 21.45 5.02
N ARG A 291 -5.69 21.26 4.33
CA ARG A 291 -6.74 22.27 4.19
C ARG A 291 -7.79 22.25 5.29
N SER A 292 -7.63 21.40 6.31
CA SER A 292 -8.62 21.16 7.37
C SER A 292 -10.02 20.79 6.82
N LEU A 293 -10.06 20.14 5.66
CA LEU A 293 -11.27 19.59 5.04
C LEU A 293 -11.54 18.17 5.55
N PRO A 294 -12.79 17.69 5.47
CA PRO A 294 -13.10 16.29 5.74
C PRO A 294 -12.29 15.37 4.81
N GLU A 295 -11.72 14.32 5.37
CA GLU A 295 -10.95 13.34 4.61
C GLU A 295 -11.86 12.63 3.60
N PRO A 296 -11.46 12.55 2.31
CA PRO A 296 -12.21 11.82 1.30
C PRO A 296 -12.32 10.34 1.69
N THR A 297 -13.54 9.81 1.67
CA THR A 297 -13.81 8.40 1.89
C THR A 297 -13.65 7.63 0.57
N HIS A 298 -12.88 6.55 0.61
CA HIS A 298 -12.66 5.67 -0.54
C HIS A 298 -13.07 4.23 -0.18
N GLY A 299 -13.44 3.44 -1.19
CA GLY A 299 -13.79 2.03 -1.06
C GLY A 299 -14.96 1.77 -0.13
N LEU A 300 -14.84 0.72 0.69
CA LEU A 300 -15.88 0.30 1.64
C LEU A 300 -16.31 1.42 2.61
N LEU A 301 -15.44 2.40 2.87
CA LEU A 301 -15.75 3.53 3.76
C LEU A 301 -16.77 4.51 3.16
N GLN A 302 -16.98 4.49 1.85
CA GLN A 302 -17.98 5.33 1.20
C GLN A 302 -19.41 4.83 1.49
N GLY A 303 -19.57 3.58 1.94
CA GLY A 303 -20.87 2.97 2.19
C GLY A 303 -21.74 2.87 0.93
N ALA A 304 -21.13 2.95 -0.26
CA ALA A 304 -21.82 2.77 -1.51
C ALA A 304 -22.10 1.28 -1.73
N GLU A 305 -23.35 0.93 -1.96
CA GLU A 305 -23.74 -0.45 -2.28
C GLU A 305 -23.34 -0.81 -3.72
N GLY A 306 -22.85 -2.03 -3.90
CA GLY A 306 -22.40 -2.56 -5.20
C GLY A 306 -20.88 -2.52 -5.39
N VAL A 307 -20.42 -2.92 -6.58
CA VAL A 307 -19.00 -2.93 -6.95
C VAL A 307 -18.61 -1.53 -7.40
N VAL A 308 -18.06 -0.74 -6.48
CA VAL A 308 -17.68 0.66 -6.71
C VAL A 308 -16.16 0.81 -6.66
N GLN A 309 -15.58 1.24 -7.78
CA GLN A 309 -14.19 1.66 -7.83
C GLN A 309 -14.12 3.19 -7.79
N CYS A 310 -13.35 3.74 -6.85
CA CYS A 310 -13.18 5.18 -6.74
C CYS A 310 -12.35 5.74 -7.91
N LEU A 311 -12.58 7.01 -8.25
CA LEU A 311 -11.73 7.74 -9.18
C LEU A 311 -10.28 7.76 -8.69
N ASN A 312 -9.33 7.70 -9.61
CA ASN A 312 -7.89 7.60 -9.33
C ASN A 312 -7.48 6.38 -8.46
N ALA A 313 -8.30 5.33 -8.45
CA ALA A 313 -7.88 4.01 -8.00
C ALA A 313 -6.72 3.48 -8.86
N ASN A 314 -5.89 2.61 -8.28
CA ASN A 314 -4.76 1.95 -8.94
C ASN A 314 -3.82 2.95 -9.63
N ASP A 315 -3.28 3.90 -8.86
CA ASP A 315 -2.40 4.94 -9.39
C ASP A 315 -1.17 4.32 -10.09
N HIS A 316 -0.90 4.76 -11.32
CA HIS A 316 0.21 4.30 -12.15
C HIS A 316 1.58 4.74 -11.62
N ARG A 317 1.63 5.76 -10.74
CA ARG A 317 2.87 6.27 -10.16
C ARG A 317 3.51 5.26 -9.20
N GLY A 318 2.69 4.49 -8.51
CA GLY A 318 3.13 3.54 -7.49
C GLY A 318 2.06 3.24 -6.47
N ILE A 319 2.42 2.35 -5.55
CA ILE A 319 1.57 1.85 -4.47
C ILE A 319 2.10 2.31 -3.12
N VAL A 320 1.19 2.67 -2.21
CA VAL A 320 1.52 2.93 -0.80
C VAL A 320 1.28 1.65 -0.01
N LEU A 321 2.25 1.30 0.83
CA LEU A 321 2.24 0.09 1.62
C LEU A 321 2.30 0.47 3.10
N GLU A 322 1.22 0.22 3.83
CA GLU A 322 1.24 0.27 5.29
C GLU A 322 1.65 -1.11 5.79
N ALA A 323 2.89 -1.24 6.25
CA ALA A 323 3.44 -2.52 6.65
C ALA A 323 3.59 -2.59 8.16
N GLU A 324 3.10 -3.68 8.74
CA GLU A 324 3.26 -4.06 10.14
C GLU A 324 4.16 -5.28 10.22
N PHE A 325 5.34 -5.11 10.80
CA PHE A 325 6.31 -6.17 11.05
C PHE A 325 6.21 -6.65 12.50
N ARG A 326 6.05 -7.95 12.72
CA ARG A 326 6.04 -8.53 14.07
C ARG A 326 7.43 -8.99 14.47
N ARG A 327 7.96 -8.42 15.54
CA ARG A 327 9.25 -8.80 16.10
C ARG A 327 9.13 -10.13 16.85
N LYS A 328 10.28 -10.78 17.11
CA LYS A 328 10.36 -11.97 17.98
C LYS A 328 9.84 -11.72 19.39
N SER A 329 9.86 -10.46 19.86
CA SER A 329 9.27 -10.06 21.14
C SER A 329 7.74 -9.98 21.13
N GLY A 330 7.09 -10.20 19.98
CA GLY A 330 5.65 -10.03 19.80
C GLY A 330 5.19 -8.58 19.59
N ARG A 331 6.07 -7.59 19.77
CA ARG A 331 5.73 -6.18 19.54
C ARG A 331 5.68 -5.87 18.04
N PRO A 332 4.57 -5.27 17.53
CA PRO A 332 4.48 -4.84 16.15
C PRO A 332 5.25 -3.54 15.93
N GLU A 333 5.85 -3.42 14.75
CA GLU A 333 6.52 -2.24 14.23
C GLU A 333 5.87 -1.88 12.89
N SER A 334 5.20 -0.73 12.84
CA SER A 334 4.39 -0.32 11.70
C SER A 334 4.97 0.91 11.02
N GLU A 335 5.13 0.87 9.71
CA GLU A 335 5.63 1.98 8.91
C GLU A 335 4.93 2.09 7.56
N THR A 336 4.93 3.30 6.99
CA THR A 336 4.30 3.58 5.69
C THR A 336 5.34 3.82 4.61
N TYR A 337 5.31 2.98 3.58
CA TYR A 337 6.26 2.98 2.49
C TYR A 337 5.60 3.37 1.17
N PHE A 338 6.39 3.90 0.26
CA PHE A 338 6.00 4.10 -1.12
C PHE A 338 6.86 3.22 -2.02
N LEU A 339 6.20 2.36 -2.80
CA LEU A 339 6.80 1.53 -3.82
C LEU A 339 6.36 2.05 -5.19
N ARG A 340 7.27 2.69 -5.91
CA ARG A 340 7.02 3.08 -7.30
C ARG A 340 7.04 1.87 -8.23
N ASN A 341 6.47 2.03 -9.42
CA ASN A 341 6.59 1.01 -10.46
C ASN A 341 8.06 0.86 -10.92
N ALA A 342 8.46 -0.39 -11.11
CA ALA A 342 9.80 -0.77 -11.54
C ALA A 342 10.09 -0.32 -12.98
N ARG A 343 11.27 0.26 -13.20
CA ARG A 343 11.77 0.69 -14.52
C ARG A 343 12.89 -0.24 -14.96
N ALA A 344 13.09 -0.39 -16.27
CA ALA A 344 14.17 -1.21 -16.81
C ALA A 344 15.56 -0.74 -16.34
N THR A 345 15.73 0.57 -16.14
CA THR A 345 16.98 1.19 -15.67
C THR A 345 17.39 0.78 -14.26
N ASP A 346 16.43 0.34 -13.44
CA ASP A 346 16.65 0.00 -12.02
C ASP A 346 17.40 -1.32 -11.84
N TYR A 347 17.39 -2.16 -12.87
CA TYR A 347 18.02 -3.47 -12.85
C TYR A 347 19.29 -3.45 -13.71
N ASN A 348 20.22 -4.33 -13.35
CA ASN A 348 21.32 -4.71 -14.21
C ASN A 348 20.81 -5.51 -15.41
N GLU A 349 21.65 -5.63 -16.42
CA GLU A 349 21.37 -6.55 -17.51
C GLU A 349 21.32 -7.99 -16.95
N PRO A 350 20.36 -8.81 -17.43
CA PRO A 350 20.24 -10.18 -16.97
C PRO A 350 21.48 -11.00 -17.34
N LEU A 351 21.98 -11.79 -16.41
CA LEU A 351 23.02 -12.77 -16.71
C LEU A 351 22.45 -13.88 -17.63
N PRO A 352 23.29 -14.54 -18.45
CA PRO A 352 22.86 -15.67 -19.26
C PRO A 352 22.12 -16.73 -18.43
N GLY A 353 20.88 -17.04 -18.82
CA GLY A 353 20.02 -18.00 -18.12
C GLY A 353 19.12 -17.41 -17.02
N MET A 354 19.26 -16.13 -16.68
CA MET A 354 18.34 -15.43 -15.77
C MET A 354 17.35 -14.55 -16.55
N PRO A 355 16.05 -14.53 -16.21
CA PRO A 355 15.07 -13.70 -16.90
C PRO A 355 15.17 -12.21 -16.54
N PHE A 356 15.65 -11.90 -15.32
CA PHE A 356 15.79 -10.55 -14.80
C PHE A 356 17.18 -10.36 -14.20
N GLY A 357 17.76 -9.17 -14.38
CA GLY A 357 19.01 -8.81 -13.71
C GLY A 357 18.80 -8.39 -12.26
N THR A 358 19.89 -8.26 -11.52
CA THR A 358 19.85 -7.86 -10.11
C THR A 358 19.50 -6.38 -9.95
N LEU A 359 18.86 -6.03 -8.84
CA LEU A 359 18.51 -4.65 -8.52
C LEU A 359 19.78 -3.82 -8.27
N LYS A 360 19.92 -2.66 -8.94
CA LYS A 360 21.06 -1.74 -8.76
C LYS A 360 20.97 -0.96 -7.46
N GLN A 361 19.81 -0.35 -7.22
CA GLN A 361 19.56 0.51 -6.08
C GLN A 361 18.13 0.31 -5.59
N GLU A 362 17.96 0.29 -4.27
CA GLU A 362 16.64 0.23 -3.66
C GLU A 362 15.87 1.53 -3.95
N PHE A 363 14.64 1.38 -4.42
CA PHE A 363 13.78 2.51 -4.76
C PHE A 363 12.52 2.59 -3.89
N VAL A 364 12.38 1.69 -2.93
CA VAL A 364 11.40 1.84 -1.85
C VAL A 364 11.87 2.91 -0.90
N VAL A 365 10.97 3.85 -0.63
CA VAL A 365 11.22 4.98 0.26
C VAL A 365 10.11 5.06 1.30
N LEU A 366 10.37 5.77 2.39
CA LEU A 366 9.30 6.12 3.32
C LEU A 366 8.37 7.13 2.64
N LEU A 367 7.08 7.06 2.98
CA LEU A 367 6.08 7.94 2.39
C LEU A 367 6.43 9.43 2.58
N ASP A 368 6.99 9.77 3.74
CA ASP A 368 7.43 11.13 4.08
C ASP A 368 8.62 11.64 3.23
N GLN A 369 9.35 10.75 2.55
CA GLN A 369 10.47 11.11 1.66
C GLN A 369 10.01 11.36 0.21
N VAL A 370 8.77 11.02 -0.12
CA VAL A 370 8.25 11.22 -1.47
C VAL A 370 7.97 12.71 -1.67
N PRO A 371 8.59 13.42 -2.63
CA PRO A 371 8.48 14.88 -2.74
C PRO A 371 7.04 15.40 -2.89
N THR A 372 6.17 14.63 -3.55
CA THR A 372 4.76 15.00 -3.73
C THR A 372 3.91 14.78 -2.47
N TYR A 373 4.36 13.96 -1.53
CA TYR A 373 3.72 13.74 -0.24
C TYR A 373 4.42 14.51 0.88
N ALA A 374 5.70 14.80 0.80
CA ALA A 374 6.42 15.55 1.82
C ALA A 374 5.85 16.98 1.93
N SER A 375 5.59 17.46 3.15
CA SER A 375 5.27 18.87 3.35
C SER A 375 6.56 19.70 3.24
N PRO A 376 6.48 20.98 2.84
CA PRO A 376 7.67 21.85 2.78
C PRO A 376 8.41 21.94 4.12
N GLU A 377 7.70 21.81 5.25
CA GLU A 377 8.27 21.76 6.60
C GLU A 377 9.09 20.47 6.84
N VAL A 378 8.62 19.31 6.37
CA VAL A 378 9.36 18.04 6.46
C VAL A 378 10.55 18.04 5.52
N ILE A 379 10.41 18.62 4.32
CA ILE A 379 11.53 18.82 3.38
C ILE A 379 12.59 19.73 4.02
N ALA A 380 12.17 20.83 4.68
CA ALA A 380 13.08 21.72 5.40
C ALA A 380 13.76 21.00 6.58
N LEU A 381 13.04 20.14 7.31
CA LEU A 381 13.60 19.35 8.41
C LEU A 381 14.62 18.32 7.91
N VAL A 382 14.30 17.58 6.84
CA VAL A 382 15.22 16.61 6.20
C VAL A 382 16.47 17.32 5.66
N ASN A 383 16.32 18.47 5.02
CA ASN A 383 17.46 19.26 4.52
C ASN A 383 18.26 19.88 5.69
N SER A 384 17.62 20.27 6.78
CA SER A 384 18.29 20.76 8.00
C SER A 384 18.99 19.66 8.79
N THR A 385 18.69 18.38 8.57
CA THR A 385 19.46 17.30 9.22
C THR A 385 20.87 17.11 8.63
N GLU A 386 21.20 17.77 7.52
CA GLU A 386 22.58 17.90 7.03
C GLU A 386 23.34 19.07 7.67
N GLY A 387 22.66 19.97 8.40
CA GLY A 387 23.29 21.08 9.12
C GLY A 387 22.47 21.44 10.35
N GLU A 388 22.91 20.96 11.51
CA GLU A 388 22.51 21.32 12.88
C GLU A 388 21.06 21.80 13.06
N VAL A 389 20.29 20.99 13.79
CA VAL A 389 18.90 21.23 14.20
C VAL A 389 18.68 22.67 14.68
N ALA A 390 18.30 23.57 13.78
CA ALA A 390 17.78 24.87 14.13
C ALA A 390 16.33 24.67 14.60
N SER A 391 16.17 24.32 15.88
CA SER A 391 14.89 24.42 16.57
C SER A 391 14.32 25.82 16.31
N THR A 392 13.09 25.89 15.78
CA THR A 392 12.36 27.15 15.55
C THR A 392 12.03 27.90 16.85
N PHE A 393 12.39 27.33 18.00
CA PHE A 393 12.51 28.00 19.28
C PHE A 393 13.87 27.69 19.89
N ASN A 394 14.89 28.46 19.52
CA ASN A 394 16.09 28.56 20.34
C ASN A 394 15.73 29.41 21.58
N LEU A 395 15.21 28.76 22.63
CA LEU A 395 15.12 29.31 23.98
C LEU A 395 16.51 29.30 24.65
N GLY A 396 17.52 29.78 23.93
CA GLY A 396 18.79 30.16 24.54
C GLY A 396 18.56 31.50 25.25
N LEU A 397 18.85 31.56 26.55
CA LEU A 397 18.94 32.85 27.23
C LEU A 397 20.05 33.63 26.53
N THR A 398 19.74 34.84 26.07
CA THR A 398 20.77 35.77 25.63
C THR A 398 21.76 36.00 26.76
N GLU A 399 23.01 36.33 26.46
CA GLU A 399 24.06 36.54 27.47
C GLU A 399 23.62 37.53 28.56
N LYS A 400 22.87 38.58 28.17
CA LYS A 400 22.23 39.54 29.07
C LYS A 400 21.17 38.93 30.01
N GLN A 401 20.40 37.95 29.54
CA GLN A 401 19.41 37.26 30.38
C GLN A 401 20.07 36.26 31.32
N LYS A 402 21.21 35.69 30.92
CA LYS A 402 22.02 34.83 31.77
C LYS A 402 22.66 35.66 32.91
N GLU A 403 23.25 36.80 32.59
CA GLU A 403 23.77 37.75 33.57
C GLU A 403 22.68 38.26 34.52
N ALA A 404 21.49 38.57 33.99
CA ALA A 404 20.36 38.98 34.83
C ALA A 404 19.89 37.87 35.77
N ARG A 405 19.98 36.59 35.37
CA ARG A 405 19.67 35.45 36.25
C ARG A 405 20.74 35.26 37.32
N GLU A 406 22.01 35.43 36.95
CA GLU A 406 23.16 35.28 37.86
C GLU A 406 23.28 36.46 38.85
N GLY A 407 22.77 37.65 38.49
CA GLY A 407 22.70 38.82 39.37
C GLY A 407 21.50 38.87 40.31
N VAL A 408 20.58 37.90 40.24
CA VAL A 408 19.45 37.80 41.17
C VAL A 408 19.92 37.11 42.45
N VAL A 409 20.22 37.90 43.47
CA VAL A 409 20.58 37.43 44.81
C VAL A 409 19.31 37.00 45.53
N LEU A 410 19.07 35.70 45.58
CA LEU A 410 18.02 35.10 46.39
C LEU A 410 18.45 35.08 47.87
N PRO A 411 17.59 35.51 48.81
CA PRO A 411 17.85 35.33 50.23
C PRO A 411 18.11 33.84 50.53
N TYR A 412 19.18 33.53 51.27
CA TYR A 412 19.59 32.18 51.70
C TYR A 412 20.12 31.23 50.61
N PHE A 413 20.34 31.70 49.37
CA PHE A 413 20.91 30.87 48.31
C PHE A 413 22.39 30.51 48.57
N ASP A 414 23.13 31.40 49.24
CA ASP A 414 24.51 31.14 49.67
C ASP A 414 24.62 29.97 50.65
N ALA A 415 23.56 29.66 51.42
CA ALA A 415 23.55 28.56 52.39
C ALA A 415 23.46 27.17 51.73
N GLN A 416 23.25 27.09 50.42
CA GLN A 416 23.27 25.85 49.63
C GLN A 416 24.61 25.60 48.95
N ASN A 417 25.53 26.58 48.96
CA ASN A 417 26.87 26.40 48.40
C ASN A 417 27.77 25.67 49.41
N PRO A 418 28.50 24.62 48.98
CA PRO A 418 29.28 23.78 49.89
C PRO A 418 30.44 24.51 50.61
N GLU A 419 30.83 25.71 50.16
CA GLU A 419 31.86 26.55 50.78
C GLU A 419 31.31 27.69 51.68
N GLY A 420 29.99 27.87 51.79
CA GLY A 420 29.39 29.04 52.43
C GLY A 420 28.29 28.73 53.46
N GLY A 421 28.65 28.75 54.75
CA GLY A 421 27.71 28.98 55.86
C GLY A 421 26.99 27.76 56.43
N GLU A 422 27.26 27.46 57.70
CA GLU A 422 26.64 26.42 58.56
C GLU A 422 25.12 26.55 58.80
N GLY A 423 24.39 27.36 58.01
CA GLY A 423 23.03 27.80 58.34
C GLY A 423 21.87 26.95 57.81
N GLY A 424 22.13 25.84 57.09
CA GLY A 424 21.10 25.11 56.33
C GLY A 424 20.85 23.66 56.73
N ARG A 425 21.43 23.14 57.82
CA ARG A 425 21.20 21.75 58.24
C ARG A 425 19.87 21.65 59.00
N ILE A 426 18.86 21.11 58.32
CA ILE A 426 17.61 20.69 58.98
C ILE A 426 17.94 19.44 59.78
N LEU A 427 18.03 19.58 61.11
CA LEU A 427 18.16 18.45 62.02
C LEU A 427 16.75 17.94 62.34
N TYR A 428 16.42 16.73 61.89
CA TYR A 428 15.21 16.04 62.34
C TYR A 428 15.50 15.39 63.69
N ASP A 429 14.75 15.78 64.72
CA ASP A 429 14.83 15.17 66.04
C ASP A 429 13.57 14.29 66.19
N MET A 430 13.76 12.97 66.20
CA MET A 430 12.65 12.00 66.27
C MET A 430 11.91 12.17 67.60
N GLY A 431 10.63 12.52 67.53
CA GLY A 431 9.76 12.55 68.70
C GLY A 431 9.41 11.13 69.14
N SER A 432 9.25 10.90 70.45
CA SER A 432 8.86 9.60 71.01
C SER A 432 7.43 9.14 70.66
N GLU A 433 6.70 9.95 69.87
CA GLU A 433 5.35 9.67 69.37
C GLU A 433 5.34 9.29 67.89
N ASP A 434 6.50 9.23 67.24
CA ASP A 434 6.63 8.85 65.82
C ASP A 434 6.69 7.31 65.72
N ASP A 435 5.52 6.70 65.50
CA ASP A 435 5.29 5.28 65.29
C ASP A 435 5.72 4.86 63.88
N PHE A 436 7.04 4.84 63.67
CA PHE A 436 7.65 4.32 62.46
C PHE A 436 7.44 2.80 62.39
N ASP A 437 6.39 2.38 61.70
CA ASP A 437 6.05 0.97 61.47
C ASP A 437 7.10 0.33 60.54
N GLU A 438 7.84 -0.65 61.06
CA GLU A 438 8.99 -1.30 60.40
C GLU A 438 8.62 -2.18 59.17
N GLU A 439 7.36 -2.14 58.70
CA GLU A 439 6.83 -3.03 57.64
C GLU A 439 6.68 -2.35 56.25
N GLU A 440 6.94 -1.04 56.11
CA GLU A 440 6.65 -0.33 54.84
C GLU A 440 7.82 -0.26 53.82
N ASP A 441 9.02 -0.74 54.17
CA ASP A 441 10.24 -0.54 53.35
C ASP A 441 10.75 -1.80 52.58
N GLU A 442 9.85 -2.66 52.11
CA GLU A 442 10.17 -3.64 51.05
C GLU A 442 9.33 -3.42 49.77
N ILE A 443 9.64 -2.38 48.98
CA ILE A 443 9.27 -2.30 47.55
C ILE A 443 10.40 -1.74 46.68
#